data_AF-A0A6P1D6Z0-F1
#
_entry.id   AF-A0A6P1D6Z0-F1
#
_cell.length_a   1.000
_cell.length_b   1.000
_cell.length_c   1.000
_cell.angle_alpha   90.00
_cell.angle_beta   90.00
_cell.angle_gamma   90.00
#
_symmetry.space_group_name_H-M   'P 1'
#
loop_
_entity.id
_entity.type
_entity.pdbx_description
1 polymer ?
#
loop_
_entity_poly.entity_id
_entity_poly.type
_entity_poly.pdbx_seq_one_letter_code
_entity_poly.pdbx_strand_id
1 'polypeptide(L)'
;MVDNNHGASDAAADSGEPSGRAESAPSGDRTEDTGVQRDHAASARRARHEAVALASDDVDPPRRTASRGPAGEDSGPHAASLRPLVESGVLTEQQLDAVLGALAGPPARHSRTRLLAEIAAYAGAGLLLAGIALVLAASWEDLARTGRVAILALISVVLAVIAVAVAGGGSALFGRLRDRPGAAAQVPAVRTRLATVLFALATAFVAGTVGSAIEDGNTDSAWVYACIAGLIAAVIGYLALPSLIGIFTCAGFSAAAVPGVMTDLVDLHDGWPGLAVLLLGIVWGVLTRLSAFDERWAGYLIAVVLAVFGAQFTGEYDTMAIAYWLTALVAVLCFALYLTERSWVLVLGGAAALAIAAAEAVWDWTDGSVGAAGAVLIIGAVVLGVGGYLLIRAGSQAE
;
A
#
# COMPACT_ATOMS: atom_id res chain seq x y z
N MET A 1 39.10 -0.61 41.69
CA MET A 1 39.30 0.05 42.99
C MET A 1 40.01 1.37 42.72
N VAL A 2 39.24 2.38 42.31
CA VAL A 2 39.67 3.77 42.14
C VAL A 2 38.46 4.61 42.53
N ASP A 3 38.75 5.64 43.33
CA ASP A 3 37.86 6.34 44.24
C ASP A 3 36.84 7.30 43.59
N ASN A 4 35.73 7.43 44.33
CA ASN A 4 34.83 8.57 44.39
C ASN A 4 35.57 9.92 44.48
N ASN A 5 35.06 10.99 43.86
CA ASN A 5 34.63 12.16 44.65
C ASN A 5 33.81 13.21 43.88
N HIS A 6 32.65 13.51 44.47
CA HIS A 6 32.03 14.81 44.76
C HIS A 6 31.87 15.91 43.70
N GLY A 7 30.61 16.34 43.56
CA GLY A 7 30.23 17.64 43.02
C GLY A 7 28.74 17.91 43.19
N ALA A 8 28.26 18.02 44.43
CA ALA A 8 26.95 18.56 44.75
C ALA A 8 26.96 20.10 44.62
N SER A 9 25.95 20.68 43.98
CA SER A 9 25.58 22.07 44.19
C SER A 9 24.06 22.20 44.12
N ASP A 10 23.49 22.46 45.28
CA ASP A 10 22.17 23.05 45.48
C ASP A 10 22.07 24.41 44.77
N ALA A 11 20.92 24.72 44.17
CA ALA A 11 20.44 26.09 44.03
C ALA A 11 18.92 26.14 43.74
N ALA A 12 18.20 26.52 44.79
CA ALA A 12 17.10 27.49 44.83
C ALA A 12 15.81 27.26 44.01
N ALA A 13 14.74 27.13 44.79
CA ALA A 13 13.37 27.43 44.43
C ALA A 13 13.20 28.91 44.01
N ASP A 14 12.37 29.16 43.00
CA ASP A 14 11.63 30.42 42.91
C ASP A 14 10.21 30.17 42.38
N SER A 15 9.28 30.79 43.08
CA SER A 15 7.84 30.67 43.02
C SER A 15 7.27 31.92 42.35
N GLY A 16 6.48 31.75 41.30
CA GLY A 16 5.81 32.88 40.65
C GLY A 16 4.63 32.46 39.80
N GLU A 17 3.46 32.28 40.43
CA GLU A 17 2.18 32.49 39.75
C GLU A 17 2.06 33.95 39.31
N PRO A 18 1.39 34.20 38.18
CA PRO A 18 0.23 35.07 38.30
C PRO A 18 -1.00 34.60 37.52
N SER A 19 -2.10 34.57 38.26
CA SER A 19 -3.48 34.81 37.84
C SER A 19 -3.61 35.84 36.71
N GLY A 20 -4.42 35.51 35.69
CA GLY A 20 -4.62 36.39 34.54
C GLY A 20 -5.83 36.07 33.67
N ARG A 21 -7.00 36.55 34.13
CA ARG A 21 -8.09 37.16 33.34
C ARG A 21 -8.92 36.33 32.35
N ALA A 22 -10.22 36.40 32.63
CA ALA A 22 -11.34 36.15 31.74
C ALA A 22 -11.34 37.08 30.51
N GLU A 23 -11.72 36.55 29.36
CA GLU A 23 -12.28 37.34 28.27
C GLU A 23 -13.42 36.57 27.58
N SER A 24 -14.62 37.10 27.82
CA SER A 24 -15.90 36.76 27.22
C SER A 24 -15.92 37.13 25.74
N ALA A 25 -16.34 36.20 24.87
CA ALA A 25 -16.61 36.45 23.46
C ALA A 25 -18.12 36.27 23.13
N PRO A 26 -18.65 37.04 22.17
CA PRO A 26 -20.08 37.28 22.04
C PRO A 26 -20.83 36.23 21.22
N SER A 27 -22.04 35.94 21.67
CA SER A 27 -23.13 35.29 20.95
C SER A 27 -23.53 36.12 19.73
N GLY A 28 -23.04 35.73 18.55
CA GLY A 28 -23.48 36.25 17.26
C GLY A 28 -24.57 35.37 16.66
N ASP A 29 -25.81 35.82 16.83
CA ASP A 29 -27.02 35.37 16.15
C ASP A 29 -26.83 35.48 14.61
N ARG A 30 -27.02 34.35 13.90
CA ARG A 30 -26.93 34.28 12.43
C ARG A 30 -28.19 33.61 11.91
N THR A 31 -29.27 34.38 11.94
CA THR A 31 -30.51 34.12 11.25
C THR A 31 -30.35 34.41 9.75
N GLU A 32 -30.93 33.50 8.95
CA GLU A 32 -31.59 33.76 7.66
C GLU A 32 -30.78 34.36 6.50
N ASP A 33 -30.26 33.49 5.62
CA ASP A 33 -30.37 33.71 4.16
C ASP A 33 -30.24 32.38 3.39
N THR A 34 -31.34 31.64 3.24
CA THR A 34 -31.39 30.42 2.40
C THR A 34 -32.47 30.48 1.32
N GLY A 35 -33.15 31.61 1.17
CA GLY A 35 -34.25 31.79 0.22
C GLY A 35 -33.80 32.11 -1.21
N VAL A 36 -32.76 32.94 -1.37
CA VAL A 36 -32.41 33.52 -2.68
C VAL A 36 -31.57 32.56 -3.54
N GLN A 37 -30.90 31.57 -2.94
CA GLN A 37 -29.96 30.70 -3.67
C GLN A 37 -30.62 29.51 -4.39
N ARG A 38 -31.89 29.18 -4.07
CA ARG A 38 -32.63 28.10 -4.75
C ARG A 38 -33.19 28.52 -6.11
N ASP A 39 -33.54 29.79 -6.30
CA ASP A 39 -34.16 30.26 -7.54
C ASP A 39 -33.14 30.44 -8.70
N HIS A 40 -31.88 30.71 -8.38
CA HIS A 40 -30.80 30.76 -9.38
C HIS A 40 -30.40 29.38 -9.93
N ALA A 41 -30.56 28.30 -9.14
CA ALA A 41 -30.25 26.95 -9.59
C ALA A 41 -31.32 26.37 -10.54
N ALA A 42 -32.59 26.76 -10.37
CA ALA A 42 -33.70 26.32 -11.22
C ALA A 42 -33.67 26.99 -12.61
N SER A 43 -33.30 28.27 -12.67
CA SER A 43 -33.20 29.04 -13.92
C SER A 43 -32.03 28.58 -14.80
N ALA A 44 -30.89 28.19 -14.22
CA ALA A 44 -29.75 27.64 -14.96
C ALA A 44 -30.03 26.24 -15.57
N ARG A 45 -30.87 25.41 -14.93
CA ARG A 45 -31.27 24.10 -15.49
C ARG A 45 -32.23 24.24 -16.67
N ARG A 46 -33.13 25.23 -16.65
CA ARG A 46 -34.08 25.47 -17.74
C ARG A 46 -33.37 25.92 -19.03
N ALA A 47 -32.38 26.81 -18.91
CA ALA A 47 -31.57 27.27 -20.05
C ALA A 47 -30.73 26.14 -20.69
N ARG A 48 -30.26 25.16 -19.91
CA ARG A 48 -29.53 23.99 -20.45
C ARG A 48 -30.43 23.03 -21.22
N HIS A 49 -31.68 22.84 -20.80
CA HIS A 49 -32.60 21.96 -21.54
C HIS A 49 -33.05 22.58 -22.87
N GLU A 50 -33.22 23.90 -22.94
CA GLU A 50 -33.56 24.58 -24.20
C GLU A 50 -32.37 24.61 -25.20
N ALA A 51 -31.13 24.75 -24.71
CA ALA A 51 -29.94 24.71 -25.57
C ALA A 51 -29.68 23.31 -26.17
N VAL A 52 -30.07 22.23 -25.49
CA VAL A 52 -29.92 20.86 -25.99
C VAL A 52 -31.03 20.50 -27.00
N ALA A 53 -32.24 21.05 -26.84
CA ALA A 53 -33.34 20.81 -27.78
C ALA A 53 -33.11 21.47 -29.16
N LEU A 54 -32.39 22.58 -29.22
CA LEU A 54 -32.10 23.30 -30.49
C LEU A 54 -30.87 22.76 -31.25
N ALA A 55 -30.08 21.86 -30.65
CA ALA A 55 -28.89 21.28 -31.29
C ALA A 55 -29.15 19.91 -31.95
N SER A 56 -30.39 19.42 -31.95
CA SER A 56 -30.74 18.07 -32.41
C SER A 56 -31.37 18.01 -33.82
N ASP A 57 -31.54 19.14 -34.52
CA ASP A 57 -32.47 19.20 -35.66
C ASP A 57 -31.84 19.29 -37.06
N ASP A 58 -30.51 19.20 -37.24
CA ASP A 58 -29.97 19.35 -38.60
C ASP A 58 -28.59 18.73 -38.86
N VAL A 59 -28.46 17.41 -38.76
CA VAL A 59 -27.32 16.69 -39.36
C VAL A 59 -27.79 15.37 -39.99
N ASP A 60 -28.12 15.45 -41.27
CA ASP A 60 -28.35 14.29 -42.13
C ASP A 60 -27.01 13.54 -42.34
N PRO A 61 -26.84 12.30 -41.88
CA PRO A 61 -25.57 11.62 -41.96
C PRO A 61 -25.28 11.19 -43.41
N PRO A 62 -24.02 11.31 -43.90
CA PRO A 62 -23.67 10.91 -45.24
C PRO A 62 -23.86 9.40 -45.41
N ARG A 63 -24.74 9.01 -46.34
CA ARG A 63 -24.87 7.63 -46.86
C ARG A 63 -23.53 7.16 -47.41
N ARG A 64 -22.72 6.50 -46.57
CA ARG A 64 -21.57 5.71 -47.00
C ARG A 64 -22.08 4.35 -47.47
N THR A 65 -22.09 4.16 -48.78
CA THR A 65 -22.16 2.86 -49.44
C THR A 65 -20.87 2.09 -49.17
N ALA A 66 -20.80 1.44 -48.01
CA ALA A 66 -19.72 0.51 -47.68
C ALA A 66 -19.96 -0.82 -48.42
N SER A 67 -19.03 -1.18 -49.29
CA SER A 67 -18.95 -2.49 -49.91
C SER A 67 -18.79 -3.56 -48.82
N ARG A 68 -19.77 -4.46 -48.75
CA ARG A 68 -19.83 -5.62 -47.86
C ARG A 68 -18.82 -6.67 -48.36
N GLY A 69 -17.58 -6.60 -47.87
CA GLY A 69 -16.64 -7.72 -47.98
C GLY A 69 -17.03 -8.83 -46.98
N PRO A 70 -16.75 -10.11 -47.29
CA PRO A 70 -17.13 -11.23 -46.43
C PRO A 70 -16.26 -11.22 -45.15
N ALA A 71 -16.76 -10.56 -44.12
CA ALA A 71 -16.31 -10.69 -42.74
C ALA A 71 -17.21 -11.73 -42.06
N GLY A 72 -16.66 -12.87 -41.70
CA GLY A 72 -17.41 -13.87 -40.95
C GLY A 72 -16.70 -15.20 -40.89
N GLU A 73 -15.66 -15.30 -40.06
CA GLU A 73 -15.21 -16.62 -39.58
C GLU A 73 -14.52 -16.56 -38.19
N ASP A 74 -13.94 -15.42 -37.79
CA ASP A 74 -13.23 -15.34 -36.49
C ASP A 74 -14.07 -14.87 -35.27
N SER A 75 -15.38 -14.64 -35.41
CA SER A 75 -16.27 -14.27 -34.28
C SER A 75 -16.72 -15.46 -33.41
N GLY A 76 -16.27 -16.68 -33.73
CA GLY A 76 -16.83 -17.95 -33.27
C GLY A 76 -16.89 -18.20 -31.75
N PRO A 77 -15.83 -17.99 -30.95
CA PRO A 77 -15.81 -18.47 -29.56
C PRO A 77 -16.55 -17.55 -28.58
N HIS A 78 -16.50 -16.24 -28.76
CA HIS A 78 -17.20 -15.28 -27.89
C HIS A 78 -18.71 -15.22 -28.19
N ALA A 79 -19.11 -15.35 -29.45
CA ALA A 79 -20.53 -15.40 -29.80
C ALA A 79 -21.20 -16.70 -29.30
N ALA A 80 -20.47 -17.83 -29.37
CA ALA A 80 -20.98 -19.11 -28.88
C ALA A 80 -21.16 -19.13 -27.35
N SER A 81 -20.28 -18.47 -26.59
CA SER A 81 -20.38 -18.40 -25.12
C SER A 81 -21.45 -17.43 -24.61
N LEU A 82 -21.83 -16.41 -25.39
CA LEU A 82 -22.86 -15.42 -25.02
C LEU A 82 -24.28 -15.80 -25.47
N ARG A 83 -24.43 -16.71 -26.44
CA ARG A 83 -25.75 -17.18 -26.94
C ARG A 83 -26.70 -17.73 -25.87
N PRO A 84 -26.24 -18.55 -24.90
CA PRO A 84 -27.11 -19.05 -23.84
C PRO A 84 -27.75 -17.95 -22.98
N LEU A 85 -27.10 -16.77 -22.88
CA LEU A 85 -27.65 -15.60 -22.19
C LEU A 85 -28.77 -14.92 -22.99
N VAL A 86 -28.74 -15.01 -24.31
CA VAL A 86 -29.83 -14.56 -25.17
C VAL A 86 -31.00 -15.54 -25.13
N GLU A 87 -30.71 -16.84 -25.20
CA GLU A 87 -31.72 -17.90 -25.12
C GLU A 87 -32.46 -17.92 -23.78
N SER A 88 -31.77 -17.58 -22.68
CA SER A 88 -32.38 -17.42 -21.35
C SER A 88 -33.10 -16.09 -21.15
N GLY A 89 -33.12 -15.20 -22.16
CA GLY A 89 -33.78 -13.90 -22.10
C GLY A 89 -33.07 -12.86 -21.23
N VAL A 90 -31.85 -13.16 -20.77
CA VAL A 90 -31.02 -12.23 -19.96
C VAL A 90 -30.46 -11.12 -20.84
N LEU A 91 -30.09 -11.43 -22.08
CA LEU A 91 -29.66 -10.48 -23.10
C LEU A 91 -30.65 -10.48 -24.27
N THR A 92 -30.89 -9.31 -24.85
CA THR A 92 -31.54 -9.23 -26.16
C THR A 92 -30.50 -9.44 -27.26
N GLU A 93 -30.93 -9.86 -28.45
CA GLU A 93 -30.05 -9.95 -29.63
C GLU A 93 -29.34 -8.62 -29.93
N GLN A 94 -30.03 -7.50 -29.71
CA GLN A 94 -29.47 -6.17 -29.87
C GLN A 94 -28.37 -5.85 -28.85
N GLN A 95 -28.47 -6.38 -27.63
CA GLN A 95 -27.42 -6.27 -26.62
C GLN A 95 -26.25 -7.20 -26.91
N LEU A 96 -26.50 -8.41 -27.43
CA LEU A 96 -25.45 -9.31 -27.89
C LEU A 96 -24.62 -8.66 -29.00
N ASP A 97 -25.27 -8.10 -30.01
CA ASP A 97 -24.59 -7.38 -31.10
C ASP A 97 -23.82 -6.15 -30.59
N ALA A 98 -24.37 -5.42 -29.60
CA ALA A 98 -23.66 -4.30 -28.98
C ALA A 98 -22.41 -4.76 -28.19
N VAL A 99 -22.50 -5.88 -27.46
CA VAL A 99 -21.37 -6.47 -26.72
C VAL A 99 -20.32 -7.01 -27.66
N LEU A 100 -20.72 -7.75 -28.69
CA LEU A 100 -19.81 -8.26 -29.72
C LEU A 100 -19.17 -7.11 -30.50
N GLY A 101 -19.92 -6.04 -30.80
CA GLY A 101 -19.38 -4.82 -31.40
C GLY A 101 -18.38 -4.10 -30.50
N ALA A 102 -18.64 -4.04 -29.18
CA ALA A 102 -17.72 -3.46 -28.21
C ALA A 102 -16.44 -4.29 -28.03
N LEU A 103 -16.55 -5.63 -28.08
CA LEU A 103 -15.42 -6.57 -28.00
C LEU A 103 -14.62 -6.63 -29.30
N ALA A 104 -15.27 -6.48 -30.45
CA ALA A 104 -14.64 -6.43 -31.77
C ALA A 104 -14.00 -5.07 -32.07
N GLY A 105 -14.29 -4.04 -31.27
CA GLY A 105 -13.56 -2.79 -31.27
C GLY A 105 -12.05 -3.08 -31.18
N PRO A 106 -11.21 -2.53 -32.07
CA PRO A 106 -9.77 -2.75 -32.00
C PRO A 106 -9.32 -2.46 -30.56
N PRO A 107 -8.60 -3.38 -29.88
CA PRO A 107 -8.07 -3.07 -28.57
C PRO A 107 -7.36 -1.74 -28.71
N ALA A 108 -7.77 -0.74 -27.93
CA ALA A 108 -7.31 0.64 -28.09
C ALA A 108 -5.79 0.62 -28.00
N ARG A 109 -5.12 0.53 -29.15
CA ARG A 109 -3.67 0.37 -29.24
C ARG A 109 -3.13 1.59 -28.53
N HIS A 110 -2.55 1.37 -27.36
CA HIS A 110 -1.93 2.45 -26.62
C HIS A 110 -0.89 3.05 -27.57
N SER A 111 -1.15 4.28 -28.01
CA SER A 111 -0.25 4.90 -28.97
C SER A 111 1.12 4.93 -28.33
N ARG A 112 2.17 4.56 -29.07
CA ARG A 112 3.55 4.60 -28.54
C ARG A 112 3.86 5.98 -27.95
N THR A 113 3.26 7.04 -28.50
CA THR A 113 3.32 8.41 -27.99
C THR A 113 2.71 8.56 -26.60
N ARG A 114 1.59 7.90 -26.28
CA ARG A 114 0.99 7.92 -24.94
C ARG A 114 1.88 7.20 -23.93
N LEU A 115 2.44 6.05 -24.29
CA LEU A 115 3.35 5.30 -23.43
C LEU A 115 4.62 6.11 -23.16
N LEU A 116 5.21 6.73 -24.20
CA LEU A 116 6.37 7.61 -24.04
C LEU A 116 6.04 8.85 -23.19
N ALA A 117 4.87 9.45 -23.35
CA ALA A 117 4.43 10.57 -22.52
C ALA A 117 4.24 10.14 -21.05
N GLU A 118 3.73 8.94 -20.81
CA GLU A 118 3.56 8.36 -19.47
C GLU A 118 4.91 8.04 -18.82
N ILE A 119 5.86 7.43 -19.55
CA ILE A 119 7.24 7.24 -19.08
C ILE A 119 7.91 8.57 -18.79
N ALA A 120 7.80 9.56 -19.70
CA ALA A 120 8.42 10.87 -19.51
C ALA A 120 7.82 11.61 -18.30
N ALA A 121 6.52 11.49 -18.06
CA ALA A 121 5.87 12.05 -16.87
C ALA A 121 6.36 11.38 -15.58
N TYR A 122 6.48 10.04 -15.55
CA TYR A 122 7.01 9.33 -14.39
C TYR A 122 8.49 9.60 -14.14
N ALA A 123 9.30 9.60 -15.20
CA ALA A 123 10.72 9.93 -15.12
C ALA A 123 10.93 11.39 -14.67
N GLY A 124 10.15 12.33 -15.22
CA GLY A 124 10.18 13.74 -14.83
C GLY A 124 9.78 13.95 -13.36
N ALA A 125 8.74 13.27 -12.88
CA ALA A 125 8.34 13.31 -11.48
C ALA A 125 9.42 12.72 -10.56
N GLY A 126 10.03 11.60 -10.95
CA GLY A 126 11.13 10.98 -10.21
C GLY A 126 12.37 11.87 -10.14
N LEU A 127 12.77 12.47 -11.26
CA LEU A 127 13.91 13.41 -11.33
C LEU A 127 13.65 14.69 -10.52
N LEU A 128 12.44 15.24 -10.57
CA LEU A 128 12.05 16.39 -9.76
C LEU A 128 12.14 16.06 -8.27
N LEU A 129 11.61 14.91 -7.85
CA LEU A 129 11.68 14.45 -6.46
C LEU A 129 13.13 14.22 -6.01
N ALA A 130 13.95 13.59 -6.85
CA ALA A 130 15.37 13.40 -6.58
C ALA A 130 16.12 14.74 -6.46
N GLY A 131 15.83 15.72 -7.32
CA GLY A 131 16.40 17.06 -7.23
C GLY A 131 16.02 17.77 -5.93
N ILE A 132 14.75 17.70 -5.52
CA ILE A 132 14.28 18.22 -4.23
C ILE A 132 15.02 17.53 -3.08
N ALA A 133 15.12 16.20 -3.11
CA ALA A 133 15.82 15.43 -2.09
C ALA A 133 17.32 15.79 -2.00
N LEU A 134 18.01 15.98 -3.13
CA LEU A 134 19.40 16.42 -3.18
C LEU A 134 19.59 17.82 -2.61
N VAL A 135 18.69 18.75 -2.94
CA VAL A 135 18.72 20.11 -2.38
C VAL A 135 18.47 20.08 -0.87
N LEU A 136 17.49 19.30 -0.41
CA LEU A 136 17.24 19.13 1.02
C LEU A 136 18.47 18.53 1.71
N ALA A 137 19.08 17.49 1.15
CA ALA A 137 20.27 16.86 1.71
C ALA A 137 21.46 17.83 1.77
N ALA A 138 21.70 18.60 0.71
CA ALA A 138 22.80 19.56 0.64
C ALA A 138 22.62 20.76 1.58
N SER A 139 21.37 21.14 1.90
CA SER A 139 21.07 22.26 2.79
C SER A 139 20.69 21.82 4.21
N TRP A 140 20.63 20.51 4.47
CA TRP A 140 20.06 19.97 5.70
C TRP A 140 20.80 20.49 6.93
N GLU A 141 22.13 20.40 6.93
CA GLU A 141 22.99 20.83 8.04
C GLU A 141 22.90 22.33 8.31
N ASP A 142 22.72 23.14 7.27
CA ASP A 142 22.61 24.61 7.36
C ASP A 142 21.24 25.08 7.84
N LEU A 143 20.19 24.26 7.67
CA LEU A 143 18.85 24.60 8.11
C LEU A 143 18.75 24.48 9.64
N ALA A 144 18.34 25.57 10.28
CA ALA A 144 17.87 25.53 11.65
C ALA A 144 16.76 24.47 11.79
N ARG A 145 16.72 23.77 12.93
CA ARG A 145 15.72 22.74 13.24
C ARG A 145 14.28 23.19 12.94
N THR A 146 13.92 24.40 13.35
CA THR A 146 12.61 25.00 13.05
C THR A 146 12.34 25.11 11.55
N GLY A 147 13.35 25.43 10.76
CA GLY A 147 13.27 25.47 9.30
C GLY A 147 13.02 24.09 8.68
N ARG A 148 13.72 23.05 9.15
CA ARG A 148 13.51 21.65 8.71
C ARG A 148 12.08 21.21 8.99
N VAL A 149 11.62 21.38 10.24
CA VAL A 149 10.26 21.01 10.66
C VAL A 149 9.21 21.74 9.84
N ALA A 150 9.34 23.06 9.68
CA ALA A 150 8.38 23.88 8.94
C ALA A 150 8.28 23.48 7.46
N ILE A 151 9.42 23.23 6.80
CA ILE A 151 9.46 22.86 5.37
C ILE A 151 8.85 21.47 5.16
N LEU A 152 9.23 20.47 5.97
CA LEU A 152 8.69 19.12 5.85
C LEU A 152 7.18 19.09 6.13
N ALA A 153 6.74 19.83 7.16
CA ALA A 153 5.32 19.93 7.51
C ALA A 153 4.52 20.57 6.37
N LEU A 154 5.03 21.66 5.80
CA LEU A 154 4.41 22.34 4.67
C LEU A 154 4.30 21.42 3.46
N ILE A 155 5.38 20.72 3.08
CA ILE A 155 5.38 19.77 1.97
C ILE A 155 4.37 18.65 2.21
N SER A 156 4.34 18.08 3.42
CA SER A 156 3.39 17.03 3.78
C SER A 156 1.93 17.48 3.60
N VAL A 157 1.58 18.67 4.12
CA VAL A 157 0.23 19.25 3.98
C VAL A 157 -0.11 19.50 2.51
N VAL A 158 0.81 20.08 1.73
CA VAL A 158 0.60 20.34 0.30
C VAL A 158 0.36 19.03 -0.46
N LEU A 159 1.19 18.00 -0.24
CA LEU A 159 1.02 16.70 -0.87
C LEU A 159 -0.30 16.03 -0.48
N ALA A 160 -0.69 16.08 0.79
CA ALA A 160 -1.96 15.55 1.26
C ALA A 160 -3.15 16.28 0.61
N VAL A 161 -3.14 17.61 0.56
CA VAL A 161 -4.20 18.41 -0.09
C VAL A 161 -4.32 18.07 -1.58
N ILE A 162 -3.19 17.96 -2.30
CA ILE A 162 -3.18 17.58 -3.72
C ILE A 162 -3.72 16.14 -3.87
N ALA A 163 -3.33 15.21 -2.99
CA ALA A 163 -3.83 13.84 -3.02
C ALA A 163 -5.36 13.79 -2.87
N VAL A 164 -5.91 14.56 -1.91
CA VAL A 164 -7.36 14.70 -1.72
C VAL A 164 -8.04 15.29 -2.94
N ALA A 165 -7.48 16.36 -3.53
CA ALA A 165 -8.04 16.98 -4.73
C ALA A 165 -8.06 16.02 -5.93
N VAL A 166 -6.95 15.29 -6.15
CA VAL A 166 -6.81 14.30 -7.23
C VAL A 166 -7.77 13.12 -7.04
N ALA A 167 -8.01 12.72 -5.79
CA ALA A 167 -8.96 11.65 -5.44
C ALA A 167 -10.44 12.04 -5.69
N GLY A 168 -10.73 13.31 -5.98
CA GLY A 168 -12.10 13.81 -6.18
C GLY A 168 -12.70 14.53 -4.97
N GLY A 169 -11.86 14.95 -4.02
CA GLY A 169 -12.26 15.70 -2.82
C GLY A 169 -12.49 14.83 -1.59
N GLY A 170 -12.73 15.47 -0.44
CA GLY A 170 -12.87 14.79 0.85
C GLY A 170 -14.07 13.83 0.94
N SER A 171 -15.09 14.00 0.10
CA SER A 171 -16.24 13.08 0.03
C SER A 171 -15.92 11.76 -0.66
N ALA A 172 -14.87 11.73 -1.51
CA ALA A 172 -14.41 10.51 -2.17
C ALA A 172 -13.47 9.69 -1.27
N LEU A 173 -12.87 10.33 -0.26
CA LEU A 173 -12.08 9.64 0.76
C LEU A 173 -12.99 8.83 1.67
N PHE A 174 -12.46 7.71 2.17
CA PHE A 174 -13.18 6.84 3.10
C PHE A 174 -14.50 6.30 2.52
N GLY A 175 -14.65 6.27 1.18
CA GLY A 175 -15.82 5.69 0.51
C GLY A 175 -16.10 4.27 0.99
N ARG A 176 -15.06 3.47 1.28
CA ARG A 176 -15.18 2.12 1.85
C ARG A 176 -15.90 2.09 3.21
N LEU A 177 -15.72 3.10 4.06
CA LEU A 177 -16.40 3.20 5.35
C LEU A 177 -17.84 3.70 5.20
N ARG A 178 -18.16 4.36 4.08
CA ARG A 178 -19.42 5.07 3.86
C ARG A 178 -20.39 4.33 2.94
N ASP A 179 -19.87 3.59 1.97
CA ASP A 179 -20.65 2.97 0.90
C ASP A 179 -21.18 1.61 1.33
N ARG A 180 -22.50 1.50 1.23
CA ARG A 180 -23.22 0.22 1.20
C ARG A 180 -22.80 -0.54 -0.08
N PRO A 181 -22.68 -1.88 -0.01
CA PRO A 181 -22.32 -2.70 -1.17
C PRO A 181 -23.35 -2.49 -2.30
N GLY A 182 -22.97 -1.76 -3.36
CA GLY A 182 -23.82 -1.59 -4.55
C GLY A 182 -23.55 -0.37 -5.43
N ALA A 183 -22.94 0.71 -4.92
CA ALA A 183 -22.77 1.96 -5.67
C ALA A 183 -21.30 2.26 -6.02
N ALA A 184 -20.59 1.31 -6.64
CA ALA A 184 -19.21 1.54 -7.10
C ALA A 184 -19.23 2.45 -8.34
N ALA A 185 -19.27 3.77 -8.15
CA ALA A 185 -18.99 4.71 -9.20
C ALA A 185 -17.55 4.48 -9.69
N GLN A 186 -17.39 4.17 -10.97
CA GLN A 186 -16.10 3.92 -11.62
C GLN A 186 -15.26 5.21 -11.63
N VAL A 187 -14.56 5.49 -10.53
CA VAL A 187 -13.52 6.52 -10.52
C VAL A 187 -12.38 6.05 -11.45
N PRO A 188 -11.84 6.91 -12.33
CA PRO A 188 -10.76 6.54 -13.23
C PRO A 188 -9.53 6.04 -12.45
N ALA A 189 -9.12 4.79 -12.70
CA ALA A 189 -8.05 4.08 -11.98
C ALA A 189 -6.68 4.80 -11.95
N VAL A 190 -6.44 5.76 -12.85
CA VAL A 190 -5.19 6.54 -12.89
C VAL A 190 -5.15 7.58 -11.78
N ARG A 191 -6.27 8.24 -11.47
CA ARG A 191 -6.33 9.30 -10.45
C ARG A 191 -6.11 8.72 -9.05
N THR A 192 -6.72 7.58 -8.77
CA THR A 192 -6.55 6.87 -7.49
C THR A 192 -5.11 6.46 -7.28
N ARG A 193 -4.42 5.92 -8.29
CA ARG A 193 -2.98 5.58 -8.22
C ARG A 193 -2.12 6.80 -7.88
N LEU A 194 -2.31 7.92 -8.57
CA LEU A 194 -1.55 9.14 -8.28
C LEU A 194 -1.80 9.65 -6.86
N ALA A 195 -3.06 9.68 -6.41
CA ALA A 195 -3.41 10.07 -5.05
C ALA A 195 -2.73 9.17 -4.01
N THR A 196 -2.68 7.86 -4.23
CA THR A 196 -2.04 6.92 -3.29
C THR A 196 -0.54 7.13 -3.17
N VAL A 197 0.15 7.45 -4.28
CA VAL A 197 1.58 7.81 -4.27
C VAL A 197 1.80 9.10 -3.47
N LEU A 198 0.95 10.12 -3.69
CA LEU A 198 1.04 11.39 -2.97
C LEU A 198 0.80 11.21 -1.46
N PHE A 199 -0.15 10.37 -1.04
CA PHE A 199 -0.34 10.02 0.36
C PHE A 199 0.85 9.29 0.97
N ALA A 200 1.45 8.34 0.24
CA ALA A 200 2.65 7.64 0.69
C ALA A 200 3.84 8.61 0.87
N LEU A 201 4.03 9.56 -0.06
CA LEU A 201 5.03 10.61 0.08
C LEU A 201 4.72 11.53 1.27
N ALA A 202 3.48 12.00 1.39
CA ALA A 202 3.06 12.85 2.52
C ALA A 202 3.35 12.17 3.87
N THR A 203 3.14 10.85 3.96
CA THR A 203 3.46 10.03 5.13
C THR A 203 4.96 10.05 5.46
N ALA A 204 5.83 9.92 4.46
CA ALA A 204 7.27 10.04 4.66
C ALA A 204 7.67 11.44 5.17
N PHE A 205 7.04 12.49 4.65
CA PHE A 205 7.25 13.85 5.16
C PHE A 205 6.71 14.05 6.58
N VAL A 206 5.57 13.45 6.96
CA VAL A 206 5.09 13.45 8.36
C VAL A 206 6.12 12.81 9.29
N ALA A 207 6.66 11.65 8.91
CA ALA A 207 7.70 10.97 9.68
C ALA A 207 8.93 11.89 9.84
N GLY A 208 9.43 12.47 8.74
CA GLY A 208 10.54 13.41 8.76
C GLY A 208 10.28 14.64 9.63
N THR A 209 9.09 15.24 9.54
CA THR A 209 8.68 16.37 10.39
C THR A 209 8.76 16.01 11.87
N VAL A 210 8.19 14.89 12.29
CA VAL A 210 8.20 14.46 13.69
C VAL A 210 9.60 14.11 14.16
N GLY A 211 10.39 13.43 13.33
CA GLY A 211 11.79 13.11 13.62
C GLY A 211 12.62 14.37 13.88
N SER A 212 12.60 15.33 12.94
CA SER A 212 13.31 16.61 13.12
C SER A 212 12.74 17.45 14.27
N ALA A 213 11.45 17.31 14.59
CA ALA A 213 10.82 18.02 15.69
C ALA A 213 11.16 17.43 17.06
N ILE A 214 11.73 16.23 17.15
CA ILE A 214 12.16 15.59 18.42
C ILE A 214 13.69 15.50 18.51
N GLU A 215 14.39 15.80 17.43
CA GLU A 215 15.86 15.84 17.37
C GLU A 215 16.40 17.00 18.23
N ASP A 216 16.51 16.79 19.53
CA ASP A 216 17.11 17.71 20.52
C ASP A 216 18.60 17.45 20.75
N GLY A 217 19.23 16.65 19.89
CA GLY A 217 20.67 16.29 19.97
C GLY A 217 21.03 15.32 21.10
N ASN A 218 20.13 15.05 22.04
CA ASN A 218 20.36 14.19 23.20
C ASN A 218 19.43 12.96 23.29
N THR A 219 18.57 12.75 22.29
CA THR A 219 17.58 11.67 22.31
C THR A 219 17.74 10.79 21.09
N ASP A 220 18.37 9.63 21.25
CA ASP A 220 18.56 8.66 20.17
C ASP A 220 17.24 8.06 19.67
N SER A 221 16.14 8.20 20.41
CA SER A 221 14.82 7.65 20.05
C SER A 221 14.01 8.51 19.07
N ALA A 222 14.54 9.61 18.53
CA ALA A 222 13.80 10.53 17.64
C ALA A 222 13.29 9.83 16.35
N TRP A 223 14.08 8.90 15.79
CA TRP A 223 13.70 8.14 14.60
C TRP A 223 12.55 7.16 14.87
N VAL A 224 12.40 6.66 16.11
CA VAL A 224 11.29 5.77 16.50
C VAL A 224 9.97 6.52 16.46
N TYR A 225 9.93 7.72 17.05
CA TYR A 225 8.76 8.59 16.99
C TYR A 225 8.42 9.01 15.56
N ALA A 226 9.43 9.27 14.73
CA ALA A 226 9.25 9.49 13.29
C ALA A 226 8.55 8.30 12.63
N CYS A 227 9.00 7.07 12.89
CA CYS A 227 8.42 5.87 12.32
C CYS A 227 6.99 5.62 12.81
N ILE A 228 6.69 5.89 14.09
CA ILE A 228 5.34 5.79 14.65
C ILE A 228 4.40 6.80 13.98
N ALA A 229 4.83 8.06 13.85
CA ALA A 229 4.04 9.10 13.18
C ALA A 229 3.80 8.77 11.71
N GLY A 230 4.84 8.27 11.03
CA GLY A 230 4.74 7.72 9.68
C GLY A 230 3.76 6.56 9.61
N LEU A 231 3.78 5.61 10.54
CA LEU A 231 2.84 4.49 10.57
C LEU A 231 1.39 4.98 10.73
N ILE A 232 1.14 5.91 11.66
CA ILE A 232 -0.19 6.48 11.88
C ILE A 232 -0.69 7.17 10.59
N ALA A 233 0.15 8.00 9.97
CA ALA A 233 -0.19 8.66 8.72
C ALA A 233 -0.41 7.66 7.57
N ALA A 234 0.39 6.59 7.50
CA ALA A 234 0.25 5.51 6.51
C ALA A 234 -1.10 4.80 6.67
N VAL A 235 -1.48 4.46 7.90
CA VAL A 235 -2.77 3.81 8.20
C VAL A 235 -3.93 4.73 7.84
N ILE A 236 -3.85 6.03 8.18
CA ILE A 236 -4.87 7.01 7.79
C ILE A 236 -4.97 7.11 6.26
N GLY A 237 -3.84 7.17 5.55
CA GLY A 237 -3.79 7.22 4.10
C GLY A 237 -4.36 5.95 3.45
N TYR A 238 -4.04 4.78 4.00
CA TYR A 238 -4.59 3.50 3.53
C TYR A 238 -6.10 3.40 3.76
N LEU A 239 -6.60 3.83 4.94
CA LEU A 239 -8.02 3.87 5.23
C LEU A 239 -8.77 4.88 4.34
N ALA A 240 -8.12 5.97 3.95
CA ALA A 240 -8.69 6.97 3.05
C ALA A 240 -8.81 6.43 1.62
N LEU A 241 -7.78 5.76 1.11
CA LEU A 241 -7.68 5.17 -0.23
C LEU A 241 -6.94 3.82 -0.18
N PRO A 242 -7.66 2.70 0.00
CA PRO A 242 -7.07 1.38 0.01
C PRO A 242 -6.29 1.11 -1.28
N SER A 243 -5.00 0.78 -1.14
CA SER A 243 -4.11 0.53 -2.27
C SER A 243 -2.90 -0.31 -1.87
N LEU A 244 -2.32 -1.01 -2.85
CA LEU A 244 -1.06 -1.73 -2.69
C LEU A 244 0.06 -0.84 -2.13
N ILE A 245 0.19 0.39 -2.64
CA ILE A 245 1.23 1.33 -2.19
C ILE A 245 1.01 1.65 -0.71
N GLY A 246 -0.22 1.95 -0.30
CA GLY A 246 -0.54 2.21 1.11
C GLY A 246 -0.25 1.01 2.02
N ILE A 247 -0.52 -0.22 1.57
CA ILE A 247 -0.17 -1.45 2.29
C ILE A 247 1.35 -1.54 2.50
N PHE A 248 2.15 -1.34 1.44
CA PHE A 248 3.62 -1.36 1.55
C PHE A 248 4.16 -0.22 2.41
N THR A 249 3.55 0.97 2.37
CA THR A 249 3.92 2.09 3.24
C THR A 249 3.65 1.75 4.71
N CYS A 250 2.47 1.20 5.04
CA CYS A 250 2.16 0.72 6.39
C CYS A 250 3.15 -0.35 6.85
N ALA A 251 3.45 -1.32 5.97
CA ALA A 251 4.41 -2.39 6.27
C ALA A 251 5.79 -1.83 6.58
N GLY A 252 6.33 -0.96 5.73
CA GLY A 252 7.65 -0.35 5.91
C GLY A 252 7.77 0.42 7.23
N PHE A 253 6.79 1.28 7.53
CA PHE A 253 6.81 2.01 8.80
C PHE A 253 6.61 1.11 10.02
N SER A 254 5.76 0.08 9.93
CA SER A 254 5.60 -0.89 11.03
C SER A 254 6.87 -1.71 11.28
N ALA A 255 7.56 -2.10 10.20
CA ALA A 255 8.81 -2.86 10.25
C ALA A 255 9.96 -2.05 10.85
N ALA A 256 9.96 -0.72 10.68
CA ALA A 256 10.92 0.17 11.32
C ALA A 256 10.52 0.53 12.76
N ALA A 257 9.24 0.83 12.99
CA ALA A 257 8.75 1.27 14.29
C ALA A 257 8.85 0.17 15.36
N VAL A 258 8.51 -1.09 15.04
CA VAL A 258 8.49 -2.16 16.04
C VAL A 258 9.87 -2.45 16.65
N PRO A 259 10.94 -2.68 15.87
CA PRO A 259 12.29 -2.79 16.42
C PRO A 259 12.71 -1.56 17.21
N GLY A 260 12.47 -0.36 16.68
CA GLY A 260 12.86 0.88 17.35
C GLY A 260 12.18 1.09 18.70
N VAL A 261 10.90 0.74 18.81
CA VAL A 261 10.19 0.76 20.11
C VAL A 261 10.84 -0.24 21.08
N MET A 262 11.17 -1.45 20.62
CA MET A 262 11.81 -2.45 21.50
C MET A 262 13.18 -1.99 21.98
N THR A 263 14.02 -1.47 21.09
CA THR A 263 15.40 -1.08 21.42
C THR A 263 15.47 0.22 22.21
N ASP A 264 14.75 1.27 21.80
CA ASP A 264 15.00 2.62 22.30
C ASP A 264 13.99 3.07 23.35
N LEU A 265 12.77 2.50 23.36
CA LEU A 265 11.73 2.88 24.31
C LEU A 265 11.55 1.87 25.45
N VAL A 266 11.74 0.58 25.17
CA VAL A 266 11.62 -0.50 26.17
C VAL A 266 12.99 -0.96 26.67
N ASP A 267 14.08 -0.53 26.04
CA ASP A 267 15.47 -0.91 26.37
C ASP A 267 15.68 -2.44 26.32
N LEU A 268 14.93 -3.13 25.45
CA LEU A 268 15.07 -4.56 25.22
C LEU A 268 16.07 -4.80 24.10
N HIS A 269 17.24 -5.28 24.50
CA HIS A 269 18.31 -5.68 23.60
C HIS A 269 18.19 -7.19 23.33
N ASP A 270 19.10 -7.79 22.55
CA ASP A 270 19.28 -9.24 22.45
C ASP A 270 18.05 -10.07 21.99
N GLY A 271 17.90 -10.23 20.67
CA GLY A 271 16.91 -11.12 20.04
C GLY A 271 15.44 -10.69 20.15
N TRP A 272 15.06 -9.92 21.19
CA TRP A 272 13.71 -9.40 21.41
C TRP A 272 13.19 -8.53 20.25
N PRO A 273 13.98 -7.64 19.63
CA PRO A 273 13.53 -6.91 18.44
C PRO A 273 13.17 -7.85 17.27
N GLY A 274 13.94 -8.92 17.06
CA GLY A 274 13.64 -9.95 16.06
C GLY A 274 12.33 -10.68 16.36
N LEU A 275 12.13 -11.08 17.61
CA LEU A 275 10.88 -11.72 18.06
C LEU A 275 9.67 -10.79 17.85
N ALA A 276 9.82 -9.49 18.15
CA ALA A 276 8.75 -8.51 17.94
C ALA A 276 8.40 -8.35 16.46
N VAL A 277 9.39 -8.38 15.55
CA VAL A 277 9.16 -8.37 14.09
C VAL A 277 8.51 -9.67 13.62
N LEU A 278 8.86 -10.82 14.20
CA LEU A 278 8.19 -12.09 13.92
C LEU A 278 6.70 -12.01 14.28
N LEU A 279 6.40 -11.52 15.49
CA LEU A 279 5.02 -11.31 15.95
C LEU A 279 4.28 -10.30 15.06
N LEU A 280 4.95 -9.24 14.61
CA LEU A 280 4.40 -8.29 13.64
C LEU A 280 4.01 -8.99 12.34
N GLY A 281 4.86 -9.88 11.80
CA GLY A 281 4.54 -10.71 10.64
C GLY A 281 3.29 -11.56 10.85
N ILE A 282 3.13 -12.17 12.04
CA ILE A 282 1.92 -12.92 12.40
C ILE A 282 0.69 -12.02 12.44
N VAL A 283 0.79 -10.82 13.04
CA VAL A 283 -0.30 -9.83 13.06
C VAL A 283 -0.73 -9.45 11.64
N TRP A 284 0.22 -9.20 10.74
CA TRP A 284 -0.08 -8.95 9.32
C TRP A 284 -0.80 -10.12 8.65
N GLY A 285 -0.41 -11.36 8.96
CA GLY A 285 -1.08 -12.57 8.47
C GLY A 285 -2.52 -12.68 8.97
N VAL A 286 -2.75 -12.39 10.26
CA VAL A 286 -4.10 -12.38 10.86
C VAL A 286 -4.97 -11.29 10.25
N LEU A 287 -4.45 -10.05 10.11
CA LEU A 287 -5.18 -8.96 9.47
C LEU A 287 -5.56 -9.29 8.02
N THR A 288 -4.67 -9.94 7.28
CA THR A 288 -4.93 -10.39 5.91
C THR A 288 -6.06 -11.42 5.86
N ARG A 289 -6.05 -12.39 6.78
CA ARG A 289 -7.10 -13.41 6.90
C ARG A 289 -8.47 -12.81 7.27
N LEU A 290 -8.47 -11.77 8.10
CA LEU A 290 -9.68 -11.00 8.44
C LEU A 290 -10.15 -10.08 7.30
N SER A 291 -9.55 -10.17 6.11
CA SER A 291 -9.89 -9.34 4.94
C SER A 291 -9.76 -7.84 5.20
N ALA A 292 -8.80 -7.45 6.06
CA ALA A 292 -8.46 -6.03 6.27
C ALA A 292 -7.88 -5.38 5.00
N PHE A 293 -7.32 -6.20 4.09
CA PHE A 293 -6.70 -5.76 2.85
C PHE A 293 -7.49 -6.23 1.61
N ASP A 294 -7.59 -5.37 0.60
CA ASP A 294 -8.22 -5.71 -0.68
C ASP A 294 -7.36 -6.71 -1.47
N GLU A 295 -6.05 -6.45 -1.55
CA GLU A 295 -5.09 -7.37 -2.16
C GLU A 295 -4.50 -8.34 -1.14
N ARG A 296 -5.23 -9.42 -0.83
CA ARG A 296 -4.80 -10.46 0.13
C ARG A 296 -3.39 -11.02 -0.14
N TRP A 297 -3.00 -11.16 -1.41
CA TRP A 297 -1.68 -11.68 -1.76
C TRP A 297 -0.55 -10.79 -1.23
N ALA A 298 -0.74 -9.47 -1.23
CA ALA A 298 0.26 -8.51 -0.75
C ALA A 298 0.37 -8.55 0.78
N GLY A 299 -0.76 -8.66 1.47
CA GLY A 299 -0.80 -8.83 2.92
C GLY A 299 -0.08 -10.10 3.38
N TYR A 300 -0.29 -11.23 2.69
CA TYR A 300 0.47 -12.46 2.95
C TYR A 300 1.96 -12.33 2.63
N LEU A 301 2.31 -11.64 1.54
CA LEU A 301 3.72 -11.42 1.19
C LEU A 301 4.46 -10.68 2.31
N ILE A 302 3.86 -9.60 2.82
CA ILE A 302 4.39 -8.82 3.94
C ILE A 302 4.48 -9.67 5.20
N ALA A 303 3.41 -10.40 5.53
CA ALA A 303 3.37 -11.28 6.70
C ALA A 303 4.52 -12.30 6.68
N VAL A 304 4.74 -12.97 5.55
CA VAL A 304 5.82 -13.95 5.38
C VAL A 304 7.19 -13.28 5.48
N VAL A 305 7.42 -12.19 4.76
CA VAL A 305 8.72 -11.50 4.75
C VAL A 305 9.09 -11.03 6.15
N LEU A 306 8.16 -10.38 6.87
CA LEU A 306 8.39 -9.92 8.24
C LEU A 306 8.56 -11.09 9.21
N ALA A 307 7.78 -12.17 9.08
CA ALA A 307 7.91 -13.32 9.94
C ALA A 307 9.27 -14.02 9.77
N VAL A 308 9.71 -14.25 8.53
CA VAL A 308 11.03 -14.85 8.25
C VAL A 308 12.15 -13.93 8.72
N PHE A 309 12.07 -12.63 8.41
CA PHE A 309 13.06 -11.65 8.88
C PHE A 309 13.13 -11.63 10.40
N GLY A 310 12.00 -11.53 11.10
CA GLY A 310 11.96 -11.55 12.55
C GLY A 310 12.55 -12.83 13.15
N ALA A 311 12.19 -14.00 12.61
CA ALA A 311 12.74 -15.29 13.06
C ALA A 311 14.27 -15.34 12.95
N GLN A 312 14.82 -14.85 11.84
CA GLN A 312 16.26 -14.80 11.57
C GLN A 312 17.02 -13.85 12.52
N PHE A 313 16.37 -12.76 12.95
CA PHE A 313 16.95 -11.79 13.88
C PHE A 313 16.65 -12.09 15.37
N THR A 314 15.98 -13.21 15.69
CA THR A 314 15.64 -13.57 17.08
C THR A 314 16.81 -14.24 17.82
N GLY A 315 17.76 -14.84 17.11
CA GLY A 315 18.90 -15.52 17.71
C GLY A 315 20.02 -14.57 18.11
N GLU A 316 20.53 -14.71 19.34
CA GLU A 316 21.90 -14.27 19.63
C GLU A 316 22.87 -15.08 18.78
N TYR A 317 24.02 -14.50 18.42
CA TYR A 317 25.05 -15.17 17.62
C TYR A 317 25.46 -16.54 18.20
N ASP A 318 25.34 -16.73 19.51
CA ASP A 318 25.71 -17.97 20.21
C ASP A 318 24.60 -19.05 20.20
N THR A 319 23.36 -18.71 19.85
CA THR A 319 22.22 -19.64 19.81
C THR A 319 21.44 -19.57 18.50
N MET A 320 22.16 -19.70 17.37
CA MET A 320 21.56 -19.82 16.02
C MET A 320 20.52 -20.95 15.91
N ALA A 321 20.54 -21.90 16.86
CA ALA A 321 19.55 -22.96 17.02
C ALA A 321 18.09 -22.48 16.93
N ILE A 322 17.78 -21.38 17.61
CA ILE A 322 16.40 -20.90 17.72
C ILE A 322 15.92 -20.29 16.39
N ALA A 323 16.80 -19.61 15.66
CA ALA A 323 16.45 -18.91 14.42
C ALA A 323 15.99 -19.87 13.32
N TYR A 324 16.70 -20.99 13.10
CA TYR A 324 16.28 -21.98 12.10
C TYR A 324 14.98 -22.70 12.53
N TRP A 325 14.77 -22.97 13.83
CA TRP A 325 13.53 -23.59 14.31
C TRP A 325 12.33 -22.66 14.13
N LEU A 326 12.47 -21.36 14.44
CA LEU A 326 11.43 -20.36 14.20
C LEU A 326 11.15 -20.19 12.72
N THR A 327 12.18 -20.19 11.87
CA THR A 327 12.01 -20.09 10.41
C THR A 327 11.31 -21.33 9.84
N ALA A 328 11.65 -22.53 10.32
CA ALA A 328 10.92 -23.75 9.99
C ALA A 328 9.47 -23.71 10.47
N LEU A 329 9.19 -23.15 11.66
CA LEU A 329 7.84 -22.95 12.15
C LEU A 329 7.04 -21.98 11.25
N VAL A 330 7.65 -20.90 10.78
CA VAL A 330 7.05 -19.99 9.78
C VAL A 330 6.70 -20.76 8.50
N ALA A 331 7.57 -21.65 8.03
CA ALA A 331 7.28 -22.48 6.87
C ALA A 331 6.04 -23.38 7.10
N VAL A 332 5.97 -24.06 8.24
CA VAL A 332 4.81 -24.88 8.63
C VAL A 332 3.53 -24.06 8.69
N LEU A 333 3.57 -22.86 9.28
CA LEU A 333 2.42 -21.95 9.34
C LEU A 333 1.97 -21.51 7.94
N CYS A 334 2.91 -21.21 7.03
CA CYS A 334 2.60 -20.86 5.65
C CYS A 334 1.88 -22.01 4.93
N PHE A 335 2.39 -23.23 5.04
CA PHE A 335 1.76 -24.40 4.44
C PHE A 335 0.40 -24.73 5.08
N ALA A 336 0.27 -24.59 6.40
CA ALA A 336 -1.00 -24.78 7.10
C ALA A 336 -2.06 -23.76 6.64
N LEU A 337 -1.68 -22.48 6.50
CA LEU A 337 -2.55 -21.45 5.96
C LEU A 337 -2.90 -21.71 4.49
N TYR A 338 -1.97 -22.24 3.69
CA TYR A 338 -2.22 -22.61 2.29
C TYR A 338 -3.33 -23.66 2.13
N LEU A 339 -3.47 -24.58 3.10
CA LEU A 339 -4.56 -25.57 3.09
C LEU A 339 -5.94 -24.90 3.18
N THR A 340 -6.03 -23.75 3.87
CA THR A 340 -7.29 -22.99 4.00
C THR A 340 -7.47 -21.93 2.92
N GLU A 341 -6.38 -21.30 2.51
CA GLU A 341 -6.36 -20.23 1.51
C GLU A 341 -5.31 -20.55 0.46
N ARG A 342 -5.74 -20.99 -0.73
CA ARG A 342 -4.87 -21.43 -1.82
C ARG A 342 -4.12 -20.28 -2.52
N SER A 343 -3.39 -19.47 -1.75
CA SER A 343 -2.54 -18.39 -2.22
C SER A 343 -1.16 -18.91 -2.59
N TRP A 344 -0.69 -18.58 -3.81
CA TRP A 344 0.65 -18.97 -4.28
C TRP A 344 1.77 -18.36 -3.42
N VAL A 345 1.53 -17.20 -2.82
CA VAL A 345 2.50 -16.51 -1.95
C VAL A 345 2.84 -17.34 -0.72
N LEU A 346 1.86 -18.03 -0.13
CA LEU A 346 2.07 -18.89 1.04
C LEU A 346 2.90 -20.13 0.70
N VAL A 347 2.70 -20.72 -0.48
CA VAL A 347 3.51 -21.86 -0.95
C VAL A 347 4.95 -21.42 -1.19
N LEU A 348 5.15 -20.32 -1.93
CA LEU A 348 6.48 -19.82 -2.24
C LEU A 348 7.21 -19.36 -0.97
N GLY A 349 6.50 -18.66 -0.10
CA GLY A 349 6.99 -18.21 1.20
C GLY A 349 7.38 -19.36 2.12
N GLY A 350 6.51 -20.36 2.27
CA GLY A 350 6.79 -21.54 3.06
C GLY A 350 7.95 -22.36 2.51
N ALA A 351 8.03 -22.53 1.19
CA ALA A 351 9.15 -23.21 0.56
C ALA A 351 10.48 -22.47 0.75
N ALA A 352 10.49 -21.14 0.59
CA ALA A 352 11.67 -20.32 0.83
C ALA A 352 12.13 -20.36 2.29
N ALA A 353 11.20 -20.21 3.25
CA ALA A 353 11.51 -20.30 4.68
C ALA A 353 12.06 -21.67 5.06
N LEU A 354 11.46 -22.76 4.56
CA LEU A 354 11.96 -24.12 4.79
C LEU A 354 13.36 -24.32 4.20
N ALA A 355 13.61 -23.80 3.00
CA ALA A 355 14.92 -23.90 2.35
C ALA A 355 16.00 -23.15 3.14
N ILE A 356 15.70 -21.94 3.62
CA ILE A 356 16.60 -21.15 4.48
C ILE A 356 16.90 -21.92 5.77
N ALA A 357 15.87 -22.36 6.49
CA ALA A 357 16.03 -23.10 7.75
C ALA A 357 16.84 -24.39 7.57
N ALA A 358 16.59 -25.15 6.50
CA ALA A 358 17.32 -26.38 6.22
C ALA A 358 18.78 -26.12 5.84
N ALA A 359 19.05 -25.07 5.04
CA ALA A 359 20.40 -24.70 4.65
C ALA A 359 21.24 -24.28 5.86
N GLU A 360 20.68 -23.46 6.74
CA GLU A 360 21.32 -23.00 7.97
C GLU A 360 21.57 -24.15 8.94
N ALA A 361 20.56 -24.99 9.20
CA ALA A 361 20.70 -26.15 10.10
C ALA A 361 21.77 -27.13 9.60
N VAL A 362 21.83 -27.38 8.28
CA VAL A 362 22.83 -28.27 7.69
C VAL A 362 24.22 -27.64 7.74
N TRP A 363 24.33 -26.34 7.46
CA TRP A 363 25.60 -25.63 7.57
C TRP A 363 26.17 -25.71 8.99
N ASP A 364 25.32 -25.42 9.98
CA ASP A 364 25.68 -25.42 11.40
C ASP A 364 26.05 -26.82 11.91
N TRP A 365 25.22 -27.84 11.65
CA TRP A 365 25.47 -29.20 12.13
C TRP A 365 26.62 -29.92 11.45
N THR A 366 27.11 -29.41 10.32
CA THR A 366 28.19 -30.04 9.56
C THR A 366 29.47 -29.23 9.53
N ASP A 367 29.57 -28.19 10.37
CA ASP A 367 30.70 -27.27 10.42
C ASP A 367 31.07 -26.73 9.02
N GLY A 368 30.06 -26.46 8.18
CA GLY A 368 30.22 -25.98 6.81
C GLY A 368 30.62 -27.04 5.76
N SER A 369 30.33 -28.33 6.01
CA SER A 369 30.64 -29.41 5.07
C SER A 369 29.89 -29.29 3.74
N VAL A 370 30.64 -29.13 2.64
CA VAL A 370 30.12 -29.11 1.27
C VAL A 370 29.36 -30.41 0.91
N GLY A 371 29.76 -31.55 1.50
CA GLY A 371 29.12 -32.84 1.24
C GLY A 371 27.68 -32.90 1.76
N ALA A 372 27.40 -32.27 2.90
CA ALA A 372 26.06 -32.22 3.48
C ALA A 372 25.14 -31.31 2.66
N ALA A 373 25.64 -30.16 2.21
CA ALA A 373 24.92 -29.28 1.29
C ALA A 373 24.55 -30.01 -0.03
N GLY A 374 25.48 -30.82 -0.55
CA GLY A 374 25.22 -31.67 -1.72
C GLY A 374 24.09 -32.69 -1.51
N ALA A 375 24.03 -33.33 -0.34
CA ALA A 375 22.97 -34.29 0.00
C ALA A 375 21.58 -33.62 0.07
N VAL A 376 21.49 -32.44 0.69
CA VAL A 376 20.24 -31.66 0.76
C VAL A 376 19.75 -31.27 -0.65
N LEU A 377 20.67 -30.86 -1.52
CA LEU A 377 20.34 -30.51 -2.91
C LEU A 377 19.78 -31.72 -3.68
N ILE A 378 20.38 -32.91 -3.48
CA ILE A 378 19.87 -34.15 -4.09
C ILE A 378 18.47 -34.47 -3.58
N ILE A 379 18.23 -34.39 -2.27
CA ILE A 379 16.91 -34.63 -1.67
C ILE A 379 15.88 -33.63 -2.25
N GLY A 380 16.23 -32.34 -2.30
CA GLY A 380 15.36 -31.30 -2.88
C GLY A 380 15.03 -31.56 -4.35
N ALA A 381 16.03 -31.96 -5.15
CA ALA A 381 15.83 -32.31 -6.56
C ALA A 381 14.90 -33.52 -6.74
N VAL A 382 15.04 -34.55 -5.89
CA VAL A 382 14.17 -35.73 -5.90
C VAL A 382 12.72 -35.34 -5.54
N VAL A 383 12.52 -34.56 -4.49
CA VAL A 383 11.17 -34.09 -4.09
C VAL A 383 10.53 -33.27 -5.20
N LEU A 384 11.29 -32.37 -5.84
CA LEU A 384 10.82 -31.55 -6.95
C LEU A 384 10.47 -32.40 -8.18
N GLY A 385 11.29 -33.40 -8.51
CA GLY A 385 11.03 -34.34 -9.60
C GLY A 385 9.77 -35.18 -9.38
N VAL A 386 9.59 -35.73 -8.17
CA VAL A 386 8.38 -36.51 -7.80
C VAL A 386 7.14 -35.62 -7.83
N GLY A 387 7.21 -34.41 -7.25
CA GLY A 387 6.11 -33.45 -7.26
C GLY A 387 5.69 -33.04 -8.68
N GLY A 388 6.64 -32.72 -9.55
CA GLY A 388 6.38 -32.40 -10.96
C GLY A 388 5.74 -33.56 -11.73
N TYR A 389 6.22 -34.80 -11.51
CA TYR A 389 5.64 -35.99 -12.13
C TYR A 389 4.18 -36.21 -11.73
N LEU A 390 3.86 -36.06 -10.43
CA LEU A 390 2.49 -36.20 -9.94
C LEU A 390 1.54 -35.14 -10.52
N LEU A 391 2.01 -33.90 -10.69
CA LEU A 391 1.22 -32.82 -11.29
C LEU A 391 0.87 -33.10 -12.76
N ILE A 392 1.85 -33.56 -13.56
CA ILE A 392 1.63 -33.90 -14.97
C ILE A 392 0.62 -35.05 -15.09
N ARG A 393 0.76 -36.08 -14.25
CA ARG A 393 -0.14 -37.24 -14.26
C ARG A 393 -1.56 -36.91 -13.81
N ALA A 394 -1.74 -35.97 -12.89
CA ALA A 394 -3.06 -35.51 -12.48
C ALA A 394 -3.76 -34.73 -13.60
N GLY A 395 -3.02 -33.93 -14.37
CA GLY A 395 -3.56 -33.20 -15.52
C GLY A 395 -4.07 -34.11 -16.64
N SER A 396 -3.39 -35.22 -16.90
CA SER A 396 -3.77 -36.16 -17.98
C SER A 396 -4.95 -37.07 -17.67
N GLN A 397 -5.50 -37.05 -16.44
CA GLN A 397 -6.71 -37.80 -16.08
C GLN A 397 -7.98 -36.95 -16.08
N ALA A 398 -7.84 -35.64 -16.30
CA ALA A 398 -8.96 -34.69 -16.34
C ALA A 398 -9.42 -34.35 -17.77
N GLU A 399 -8.68 -34.79 -18.79
CA GLU A 399 -9.06 -34.79 -20.21
C GLU A 399 -9.59 -36.17 -20.61
#